data_AF-A0AAD6PKE4-F1
#
_entry.id   AF-A0AAD6PKE4-F1
#
_cell.length_a   1.000
_cell.length_b   1.000
_cell.length_c   1.000
_cell.angle_alpha   90.00
_cell.angle_beta   90.00
_cell.angle_gamma   90.00
#
_symmetry.space_group_name_H-M   'P 1'
#
loop_
_entity.id
_entity.type
_entity.pdbx_description
1 polymer ?
#
loop_
_entity_poly.entity_id
_entity_poly.type
_entity_poly.pdbx_seq_one_letter_code
_entity_poly.pdbx_strand_id
1 'polypeptide(L)'
;MKTISSTLIKLLVLLYLSVLSVSQEFDFFYFVQQWPGSYCDTVKSCCYPTTGKPEADFGIHGLWPNYNDGNYPSNCDANSTLRSKKGCRPEERHAKELANASLPERQRTLNLRRQVNLLQALKNAGINPDGESYSLISIRSAIQEGVGFTPWIECNADTSRNSQLYQIYLCVDTSGKALIDCPVFPRGKCDSEIEFPSF
;
A
#
# COMPACT_ATOMS: atom_id res chain seq x y z
N MET A 1 -7.83 36.37 45.01
CA MET A 1 -7.88 35.37 43.92
C MET A 1 -8.99 35.76 42.96
N LYS A 2 -8.68 36.13 41.71
CA LYS A 2 -9.70 36.50 40.71
C LYS A 2 -10.28 35.20 40.13
N THR A 3 -11.59 35.01 40.26
CA THR A 3 -12.31 33.88 39.70
C THR A 3 -12.25 33.96 38.18
N ILE A 4 -11.69 32.93 37.54
CA ILE A 4 -11.65 32.82 36.09
C ILE A 4 -13.10 32.61 35.62
N SER A 5 -13.61 33.50 34.78
CA SER A 5 -14.98 33.44 34.27
C SER A 5 -15.24 32.08 33.60
N SER A 6 -16.39 31.45 33.91
CA SER A 6 -16.83 30.19 33.28
C SER A 6 -16.84 30.30 31.74
N THR A 7 -17.09 31.49 31.20
CA THR A 7 -17.02 31.76 29.76
C THR A 7 -15.61 31.60 29.19
N LEU A 8 -14.57 31.98 29.95
CA LEU A 8 -13.17 31.82 29.55
C LEU A 8 -12.77 30.35 29.46
N ILE A 9 -13.22 29.53 30.42
CA ILE A 9 -12.96 28.08 30.45
C ILE A 9 -13.62 27.41 29.24
N LYS A 10 -14.88 27.77 28.93
CA LYS A 10 -15.58 27.25 27.75
C LYS A 10 -14.90 27.65 26.44
N LEU A 11 -14.42 28.89 26.33
CA LEU A 11 -13.67 29.35 25.16
C LEU A 11 -12.33 28.63 25.02
N LEU A 12 -11.59 28.42 26.11
CA LEU A 12 -10.34 27.65 26.12
C LEU A 12 -10.56 26.20 25.70
N VAL A 13 -11.63 25.56 26.17
CA VAL A 13 -12.00 24.19 25.76
C VAL A 13 -12.39 24.14 24.28
N LEU A 14 -13.17 25.11 23.79
CA LEU A 14 -13.55 25.19 22.36
C LEU A 14 -12.32 25.40 21.46
N LEU A 15 -11.42 26.30 21.85
CA LEU A 15 -10.17 26.57 21.15
C LEU A 15 -9.27 25.33 21.15
N TYR A 16 -9.16 24.62 22.28
CA TYR A 16 -8.37 23.39 22.36
C TYR A 16 -8.95 22.26 21.49
N LEU A 17 -10.28 22.10 21.45
CA LEU A 17 -10.97 21.14 20.58
C LEU A 17 -10.74 21.44 19.09
N SER A 18 -10.70 22.73 18.71
CA SER A 18 -10.46 23.13 17.31
C SER A 18 -9.02 22.89 16.83
N VAL A 19 -8.04 22.82 17.74
CA VAL A 19 -6.62 22.60 17.41
C VAL A 19 -6.28 21.10 17.23
N LEU A 20 -7.14 20.19 17.69
CA LEU A 20 -6.88 18.74 17.65
C LEU A 20 -7.21 18.05 16.31
N SER A 21 -7.78 18.76 15.33
CA SER A 21 -8.47 18.14 14.18
C SER A 21 -7.98 18.56 12.79
N VAL A 22 -6.71 18.97 12.63
CA VAL A 22 -6.10 19.07 11.29
C VAL A 22 -5.38 17.76 10.96
N SER A 23 -6.14 16.77 10.48
CA SER A 23 -5.56 15.66 9.72
C SER A 23 -5.62 16.03 8.24
N GLN A 24 -4.56 15.76 7.46
CA GLN A 24 -4.68 15.84 6.00
C GLN A 24 -5.79 14.87 5.59
N GLU A 25 -6.92 15.40 5.12
CA GLU A 25 -8.02 14.57 4.64
C GLU A 25 -7.50 13.78 3.43
N PHE A 26 -7.80 12.48 3.42
CA PHE A 26 -7.66 11.55 2.29
C PHE A 26 -8.85 10.59 2.37
N ASP A 27 -9.20 9.95 1.26
CA ASP A 27 -10.49 9.26 1.13
C ASP A 27 -10.39 7.75 1.36
N PHE A 28 -9.24 7.15 1.05
CA PHE A 28 -8.98 5.72 1.23
C PHE A 28 -7.47 5.44 1.23
N PHE A 29 -7.07 4.20 1.51
CA PHE A 29 -5.71 3.75 1.26
C PHE A 29 -5.65 2.71 0.14
N TYR A 30 -4.61 2.75 -0.68
CA TYR A 30 -4.13 1.55 -1.37
C TYR A 30 -3.27 0.71 -0.42
N PHE A 31 -3.66 -0.53 -0.19
CA PHE A 31 -2.80 -1.55 0.39
C PHE A 31 -2.14 -2.33 -0.74
N VAL A 32 -0.82 -2.17 -0.85
CA VAL A 32 -0.05 -2.65 -2.00
C VAL A 32 0.91 -3.73 -1.56
N GLN A 33 0.80 -4.88 -2.22
CA GLN A 33 1.67 -6.02 -2.01
C GLN A 33 2.45 -6.32 -3.29
N GLN A 34 3.71 -6.73 -3.15
CA GLN A 34 4.66 -6.91 -4.25
C GLN A 34 5.16 -8.35 -4.30
N TRP A 35 5.24 -8.92 -5.50
CA TRP A 35 5.89 -10.21 -5.71
C TRP A 35 7.43 -10.03 -5.77
N PRO A 36 8.20 -10.70 -4.90
CA PRO A 36 9.65 -10.53 -4.88
C PRO A 36 10.36 -11.13 -6.11
N GLY A 37 9.79 -12.14 -6.78
CA GLY A 37 10.31 -12.68 -8.04
C GLY A 37 10.43 -11.60 -9.11
N SER A 38 9.30 -10.96 -9.43
CA SER A 38 9.22 -9.89 -10.43
C SER A 38 9.96 -8.61 -10.03
N TYR A 39 10.35 -8.44 -8.77
CA TYR A 39 11.24 -7.34 -8.38
C TYR A 39 12.71 -7.64 -8.68
N CYS A 40 13.10 -8.92 -8.57
CA CYS A 40 14.49 -9.36 -8.60
C CYS A 40 14.98 -9.85 -9.97
N ASP A 41 14.08 -10.11 -10.91
CA ASP A 41 14.38 -10.62 -12.26
C ASP A 41 14.39 -9.54 -13.35
N THR A 42 14.34 -8.27 -12.96
CA THR A 42 14.42 -7.13 -13.90
C THR A 42 15.88 -6.81 -14.27
N VAL A 43 16.07 -5.90 -15.23
CA VAL A 43 17.40 -5.36 -15.56
C VAL A 43 18.09 -4.62 -14.39
N LYS A 44 17.34 -4.27 -13.35
CA LYS A 44 17.88 -3.66 -12.14
C LYS A 44 18.28 -4.76 -11.15
N SER A 45 19.47 -4.65 -10.58
CA SER A 45 19.92 -5.53 -9.50
C SER A 45 19.02 -5.38 -8.26
N CYS A 46 18.64 -6.50 -7.64
CA CYS A 46 18.03 -6.52 -6.31
C CYS A 46 19.02 -7.03 -5.25
N CYS A 47 18.73 -6.70 -3.99
CA CYS A 47 19.49 -7.20 -2.84
C CYS A 47 18.51 -7.84 -1.86
N TYR A 48 18.88 -9.00 -1.32
CA TYR A 48 18.13 -9.58 -0.21
C TYR A 48 18.44 -8.83 1.10
N PRO A 49 17.49 -8.84 2.05
CA PRO A 49 17.75 -8.37 3.40
C PRO A 49 18.92 -9.11 4.06
N THR A 50 19.50 -8.51 5.09
CA THR A 50 20.55 -9.14 5.91
C THR A 50 20.07 -10.39 6.65
N THR A 51 18.75 -10.54 6.80
CA THR A 51 18.09 -11.73 7.35
C THR A 51 18.02 -12.90 6.36
N GLY A 52 18.50 -12.73 5.12
CA GLY A 52 18.52 -13.75 4.08
C GLY A 52 17.45 -13.56 3.00
N LYS A 53 17.35 -14.53 2.10
CA LYS A 53 16.35 -14.56 1.02
C LYS A 53 14.94 -14.56 1.64
N PRO A 54 14.05 -13.62 1.24
CA PRO A 54 12.67 -13.61 1.69
C PRO A 54 11.92 -14.90 1.33
N GLU A 55 10.79 -15.14 1.99
CA GLU A 55 9.87 -16.20 1.59
C GLU A 55 9.29 -15.92 0.18
N ALA A 56 8.97 -16.99 -0.56
CA ALA A 56 8.26 -16.92 -1.84
C ALA A 56 6.77 -16.63 -1.62
N ASP A 57 6.50 -15.45 -1.08
CA ASP A 57 5.17 -14.90 -0.84
C ASP A 57 5.18 -13.40 -1.20
N PHE A 58 4.00 -12.85 -1.50
CA PHE A 58 3.85 -11.41 -1.72
C PHE A 58 4.34 -10.67 -0.48
N GLY A 59 5.19 -9.66 -0.59
CA GLY A 59 5.59 -8.78 0.51
C GLY A 59 4.72 -7.53 0.59
N ILE A 60 4.69 -6.85 1.75
CA ILE A 60 4.05 -5.53 1.84
C ILE A 60 4.96 -4.51 1.14
N HIS A 61 4.44 -3.82 0.12
CA HIS A 61 5.09 -2.63 -0.41
C HIS A 61 4.69 -1.40 0.41
N GLY A 62 3.40 -1.19 0.64
CA GLY A 62 2.96 -0.08 1.48
C GLY A 62 1.45 0.06 1.68
N LEU A 63 1.10 1.06 2.47
CA LEU A 63 -0.27 1.51 2.72
C LEU A 63 -0.33 3.01 2.41
N TRP A 64 -0.92 3.37 1.27
CA TRP A 64 -0.77 4.70 0.66
C TRP A 64 -2.09 5.47 0.68
N PRO A 65 -2.18 6.63 1.35
CA PRO A 65 -3.40 7.43 1.35
C PRO A 65 -3.66 7.99 -0.05
N ASN A 66 -4.91 8.01 -0.46
CA ASN A 66 -5.32 8.42 -1.80
C ASN A 66 -6.66 9.17 -1.77
N TYR A 67 -6.91 9.96 -2.81
CA TYR A 67 -8.17 10.65 -3.04
C TYR A 67 -9.03 9.91 -4.06
N ASN A 68 -10.34 10.12 -4.00
CA ASN A 68 -11.31 9.54 -4.93
C ASN A 68 -11.14 10.02 -6.38
N ASP A 69 -10.46 11.15 -6.61
CA ASP A 69 -10.15 11.67 -7.95
C ASP A 69 -8.89 11.03 -8.57
N GLY A 70 -8.22 10.13 -7.84
CA GLY A 70 -6.99 9.45 -8.26
C GLY A 70 -5.71 10.22 -7.96
N ASN A 71 -5.80 11.46 -7.44
CA ASN A 71 -4.65 12.13 -6.83
C ASN A 71 -4.38 11.56 -5.44
N TYR A 72 -3.29 12.00 -4.82
CA TYR A 72 -2.91 11.57 -3.47
C TYR A 72 -2.28 12.72 -2.69
N PRO A 73 -2.35 12.68 -1.34
CA PRO A 73 -1.68 13.68 -0.51
C PRO A 73 -0.18 13.65 -0.77
N SER A 74 0.39 14.75 -1.26
CA SER A 74 1.82 14.86 -1.59
C SER A 74 2.60 15.79 -0.64
N ASN A 75 1.99 16.21 0.47
CA ASN A 75 2.58 17.20 1.38
C ASN A 75 3.26 16.51 2.56
N CYS A 76 4.58 16.42 2.49
CA CYS A 76 5.44 16.02 3.60
C CYS A 76 5.44 17.14 4.65
N ASP A 77 5.01 16.86 5.88
CA ASP A 77 5.07 17.81 6.98
C ASP A 77 6.51 18.28 7.24
N ALA A 78 6.82 19.53 6.89
CA ALA A 78 8.11 20.17 7.17
C ALA A 78 8.41 20.32 8.67
N ASN A 79 7.41 20.07 9.54
CA ASN A 79 7.47 20.25 10.99
C ASN A 79 7.48 18.92 11.76
N SER A 80 7.47 17.78 11.08
CA SER A 80 7.76 16.51 11.73
C SER A 80 9.26 16.49 12.11
N THR A 81 9.59 15.97 13.29
CA THR A 81 10.97 15.89 13.83
C THR A 81 11.94 15.03 12.98
N LEU A 82 11.53 14.61 11.78
CA LEU A 82 12.34 13.92 10.78
C LEU A 82 13.24 14.91 10.05
N ARG A 83 14.12 15.55 10.80
CA ARG A 83 15.15 16.43 10.27
C ARG A 83 16.33 15.59 9.79
N SER A 84 16.24 15.07 8.58
CA SER A 84 17.42 14.79 7.75
C SER A 84 17.39 15.77 6.58
N LYS A 85 18.30 16.74 6.61
CA LYS A 85 18.51 17.74 5.55
C LYS A 85 18.54 17.09 4.16
N LYS A 86 17.44 17.21 3.43
CA LYS A 86 17.30 17.30 1.96
C LYS A 86 15.79 17.43 1.71
N GLY A 87 15.38 18.36 0.85
CA GLY A 87 13.98 18.51 0.44
C GLY A 87 13.40 17.19 -0.07
N CYS A 88 12.07 17.09 -0.07
CA CYS A 88 11.33 15.83 -0.26
C CYS A 88 11.98 14.93 -1.32
N ARG A 89 12.45 13.74 -0.92
CA ARG A 89 13.01 12.77 -1.86
C ARG A 89 11.89 12.21 -2.73
N PRO A 90 12.18 11.83 -3.98
CA PRO A 90 11.27 11.06 -4.84
C PRO A 90 10.59 9.86 -4.15
N GLU A 91 11.28 9.23 -3.20
CA GLU A 91 10.86 8.07 -2.39
C GLU A 91 9.83 8.42 -1.31
N GLU A 92 9.65 9.70 -0.98
CA GLU A 92 8.66 10.18 0.00
C GLU A 92 7.30 10.47 -0.65
N ARG A 93 7.14 10.19 -1.96
CA ARG A 93 5.91 10.45 -2.71
C ARG A 93 4.80 9.43 -2.48
N HIS A 94 5.09 8.24 -1.95
CA HIS A 94 4.10 7.20 -1.64
C HIS A 94 4.29 6.65 -0.22
N ALA A 95 3.87 7.47 0.76
CA ALA A 95 3.85 7.17 2.18
C ALA A 95 5.20 6.84 2.83
N LYS A 96 5.25 7.14 4.12
CA LYS A 96 6.31 6.74 5.04
C LYS A 96 6.61 5.25 4.86
N GLU A 97 7.83 4.88 4.48
CA GLU A 97 8.28 3.49 4.48
C GLU A 97 7.81 2.85 5.80
N LEU A 98 7.23 1.65 5.76
CA LEU A 98 6.63 1.01 6.94
C LEU A 98 7.63 0.95 8.12
N ALA A 99 8.93 0.86 7.83
CA ALA A 99 10.02 0.97 8.79
C ALA A 99 9.94 2.25 9.64
N ASN A 100 9.57 3.37 9.03
CA ASN A 100 9.47 4.68 9.66
C ASN A 100 8.07 4.96 10.24
N ALA A 101 7.04 4.15 9.94
CA ALA A 101 5.69 4.29 10.46
C ALA A 101 5.61 4.15 11.99
N SER A 102 4.61 4.78 12.61
CA SER A 102 4.33 4.60 14.04
C SER A 102 3.92 3.14 14.32
N LEU A 103 4.15 2.65 15.53
CA LEU A 103 3.78 1.27 15.90
C LEU A 103 2.31 0.93 15.57
N PRO A 104 1.32 1.81 15.83
CA PRO A 104 -0.07 1.55 15.46
C PRO A 104 -0.28 1.40 13.95
N GLU A 105 0.33 2.25 13.12
CA GLU A 105 0.25 2.15 11.65
C GLU A 105 0.91 0.86 11.14
N ARG A 106 2.07 0.52 11.72
CA ARG A 106 2.78 -0.72 11.42
C ARG A 106 1.91 -1.94 11.69
N GLN A 107 1.26 -1.98 12.86
CA GLN A 107 0.40 -3.08 13.25
C GLN A 107 -0.84 -3.19 12.35
N ARG A 108 -1.45 -2.06 11.93
CA ARG A 108 -2.58 -2.07 10.99
C ARG A 108 -2.20 -2.72 9.67
N THR A 109 -1.07 -2.33 9.11
CA THR A 109 -0.57 -2.88 7.84
C THR A 109 -0.28 -4.38 7.95
N LEU A 110 0.32 -4.82 9.06
CA LEU A 110 0.53 -6.25 9.34
C LEU A 110 -0.79 -7.01 9.54
N ASN A 111 -1.82 -6.38 10.11
CA ASN A 111 -3.15 -6.99 10.24
C ASN A 111 -3.81 -7.17 8.88
N LEU A 112 -3.71 -6.17 7.99
CA LEU A 112 -4.24 -6.25 6.63
C LEU A 112 -3.57 -7.38 5.84
N ARG A 113 -2.23 -7.51 5.93
CA ARG A 113 -1.51 -8.65 5.37
C ARG A 113 -2.06 -10.00 5.85
N ARG A 114 -2.34 -10.13 7.14
CA ARG A 114 -2.89 -11.38 7.71
C ARG A 114 -4.32 -11.68 7.25
N GLN A 115 -5.09 -10.67 6.87
CA GLN A 115 -6.43 -10.82 6.31
C GLN A 115 -6.39 -11.19 4.82
N VAL A 116 -5.38 -10.73 4.08
CA VAL A 116 -5.27 -10.89 2.63
C VAL A 116 -4.13 -11.85 2.27
N ASN A 117 -4.46 -13.12 2.03
CA ASN A 117 -3.50 -14.11 1.55
C ASN A 117 -3.59 -14.25 0.02
N LEU A 118 -2.87 -13.38 -0.69
CA LEU A 118 -2.88 -13.32 -2.16
C LEU A 118 -2.34 -14.60 -2.80
N LEU A 119 -1.22 -15.12 -2.29
CA LEU A 119 -0.62 -16.33 -2.84
C LEU A 119 -1.56 -17.53 -2.69
N GLN A 120 -2.20 -17.70 -1.53
CA GLN A 120 -3.15 -18.79 -1.34
C GLN A 120 -4.39 -18.63 -2.23
N ALA A 121 -4.91 -17.41 -2.41
CA ALA A 121 -6.03 -17.15 -3.31
C ALA A 121 -5.71 -17.56 -4.76
N LEU A 122 -4.52 -17.19 -5.25
CA LEU A 122 -4.04 -17.59 -6.58
C LEU A 122 -3.86 -19.11 -6.69
N LYS A 123 -3.21 -19.74 -5.71
CA LYS A 123 -2.99 -21.19 -5.69
C LYS A 123 -4.29 -22.00 -5.66
N ASN A 124 -5.31 -21.52 -4.95
CA ASN A 124 -6.63 -22.15 -4.94
C ASN A 124 -7.28 -22.19 -6.33
N ALA A 125 -6.94 -21.25 -7.20
CA ALA A 125 -7.36 -21.19 -8.59
C ALA A 125 -6.38 -21.89 -9.56
N GLY A 126 -5.36 -22.58 -9.05
CA GLY A 126 -4.33 -23.25 -9.86
C GLY A 126 -3.27 -22.31 -10.45
N ILE A 127 -3.21 -21.06 -10.00
CA ILE A 127 -2.22 -20.06 -10.44
C ILE A 127 -1.03 -20.11 -9.49
N ASN A 128 0.12 -20.60 -9.96
CA ASN A 128 1.31 -20.81 -9.14
C ASN A 128 2.48 -19.92 -9.63
N PRO A 129 3.41 -19.55 -8.75
CA PRO A 129 4.64 -18.86 -9.15
C PRO A 129 5.63 -19.86 -9.76
N ASP A 130 5.30 -20.39 -10.93
CA ASP A 130 6.04 -21.44 -11.63
C ASP A 130 6.74 -20.96 -12.92
N GLY A 131 6.67 -19.65 -13.22
CA GLY A 131 7.21 -19.08 -14.45
C GLY A 131 6.27 -19.23 -15.66
N GLU A 132 5.09 -19.82 -15.48
CA GLU A 132 4.09 -19.87 -16.54
C GLU A 132 3.35 -18.54 -16.67
N SER A 133 2.73 -18.34 -17.83
CA SER A 133 1.87 -17.19 -18.09
C SER A 133 0.42 -17.52 -17.79
N TYR A 134 -0.27 -16.55 -17.20
CA TYR A 134 -1.68 -16.65 -16.85
C TYR A 134 -2.44 -15.42 -17.33
N SER A 135 -3.72 -15.62 -17.66
CA SER A 135 -4.56 -14.52 -18.10
C SER A 135 -4.74 -13.49 -16.97
N LEU A 136 -4.66 -12.21 -17.31
CA LEU A 136 -4.91 -11.12 -16.37
C LEU A 136 -6.32 -11.23 -15.74
N ILE A 137 -7.28 -11.76 -16.49
CA ILE A 137 -8.66 -11.97 -16.04
C ILE A 137 -8.72 -13.07 -14.98
N SER A 138 -8.03 -14.20 -15.17
CA SER A 138 -8.02 -15.30 -14.19
C SER A 138 -7.32 -14.87 -12.90
N ILE A 139 -6.20 -14.15 -12.98
CA ILE A 139 -5.51 -13.59 -11.81
C ILE A 139 -6.45 -12.67 -11.02
N ARG A 140 -7.09 -11.70 -11.70
CA ARG A 140 -8.03 -10.78 -11.06
C ARG A 140 -9.20 -11.50 -10.40
N SER A 141 -9.78 -12.48 -11.08
CA SER A 141 -10.93 -13.24 -10.59
C SER A 141 -10.56 -14.11 -9.39
N ALA A 142 -9.43 -14.80 -9.43
CA ALA A 142 -8.94 -15.63 -8.32
C ALA A 142 -8.73 -14.81 -7.04
N ILE A 143 -8.12 -13.62 -7.17
CA ILE A 143 -7.93 -12.73 -6.03
C ILE A 143 -9.28 -12.16 -5.56
N GLN A 144 -10.16 -11.75 -6.47
CA GLN A 144 -11.48 -11.23 -6.11
C GLN A 144 -12.31 -12.29 -5.37
N GLU A 145 -12.29 -13.55 -5.79
CA GLU A 145 -12.97 -14.66 -5.12
C GLU A 145 -12.35 -14.98 -3.76
N GLY A 146 -11.02 -14.95 -3.65
CA GLY A 146 -10.31 -15.25 -2.40
C GLY A 146 -10.35 -14.13 -1.36
N VAL A 147 -10.44 -12.88 -1.80
CA VAL A 147 -10.37 -11.69 -0.92
C VAL A 147 -11.73 -11.01 -0.75
N GLY A 148 -12.66 -11.18 -1.70
CA GLY A 148 -13.98 -10.56 -1.71
C GLY A 148 -14.01 -9.16 -2.33
N PHE A 149 -12.89 -8.64 -2.81
CA PHE A 149 -12.76 -7.29 -3.39
C PHE A 149 -11.96 -7.32 -4.68
N THR A 150 -12.34 -6.47 -5.64
CA THR A 150 -11.67 -6.42 -6.94
C THR A 150 -10.29 -5.76 -6.81
N PRO A 151 -9.19 -6.47 -7.13
CA PRO A 151 -7.86 -5.86 -7.08
C PRO A 151 -7.55 -5.07 -8.35
N TRP A 152 -6.57 -4.18 -8.23
CA TRP A 152 -5.81 -3.70 -9.38
C TRP A 152 -4.46 -4.41 -9.47
N ILE A 153 -4.08 -4.78 -10.69
CA ILE A 153 -2.86 -5.52 -10.99
C ILE A 153 -1.91 -4.58 -11.72
N GLU A 154 -0.71 -4.42 -11.16
CA GLU A 154 0.40 -3.74 -11.79
C GLU A 154 1.42 -4.76 -12.25
N CYS A 155 1.92 -4.55 -13.47
CA CYS A 155 2.93 -5.39 -14.10
C CYS A 155 4.19 -4.59 -14.37
N ASN A 156 5.32 -5.27 -14.33
CA ASN A 156 6.58 -4.75 -14.85
C ASN A 156 7.11 -5.67 -15.96
N ALA A 157 8.38 -5.51 -16.32
CA ALA A 157 9.03 -6.33 -17.32
C ALA A 157 10.32 -6.95 -16.76
N ASP A 158 10.51 -8.24 -17.02
CA ASP A 158 11.73 -8.98 -16.69
C ASP A 158 12.90 -8.58 -17.60
N THR A 159 14.05 -9.25 -17.45
CA THR A 159 15.21 -9.06 -18.35
C THR A 159 14.94 -9.41 -19.82
N SER A 160 13.98 -10.28 -20.10
CA SER A 160 13.55 -10.69 -21.46
C SER A 160 12.47 -9.77 -22.05
N ARG A 161 11.96 -8.81 -21.27
CA ARG A 161 10.84 -7.92 -21.56
C ARG A 161 9.46 -8.59 -21.57
N ASN A 162 9.31 -9.74 -20.92
CA ASN A 162 8.02 -10.35 -20.66
C ASN A 162 7.25 -9.52 -19.63
N SER A 163 5.94 -9.32 -19.86
CA SER A 163 5.07 -8.69 -18.86
C SER A 163 4.79 -9.70 -17.74
N GLN A 164 4.94 -9.26 -16.49
CA GLN A 164 4.86 -10.15 -15.34
C GLN A 164 4.14 -9.53 -14.14
N LEU A 165 3.53 -10.37 -13.30
CA LEU A 165 2.78 -9.98 -12.11
C LEU A 165 3.68 -9.34 -11.06
N TYR A 166 3.62 -8.01 -10.93
CA TYR A 166 4.54 -7.27 -10.07
C TYR A 166 3.93 -6.82 -8.74
N GLN A 167 2.86 -6.03 -8.78
CA GLN A 167 2.19 -5.54 -7.56
C GLN A 167 0.68 -5.71 -7.65
N ILE A 168 0.05 -5.91 -6.49
CA ILE A 168 -1.40 -6.04 -6.34
C ILE A 168 -1.87 -4.97 -5.36
N TYR A 169 -2.88 -4.23 -5.80
CA TYR A 169 -3.49 -3.12 -5.08
C TYR A 169 -4.89 -3.53 -4.63
N LEU A 170 -5.15 -3.38 -3.34
CA LEU A 170 -6.48 -3.45 -2.74
C LEU A 170 -6.78 -2.13 -2.03
N CYS A 171 -8.05 -1.79 -1.86
CA CYS A 171 -8.43 -0.57 -1.17
C CYS A 171 -8.86 -0.84 0.26
N VAL A 172 -8.52 0.09 1.14
CA VAL A 172 -8.80 0.04 2.57
C VAL A 172 -9.46 1.35 2.98
N ASP A 173 -10.40 1.28 3.90
CA ASP A 173 -11.05 2.44 4.51
C ASP A 173 -10.04 3.40 5.16
N THR A 174 -10.46 4.64 5.44
CA THR A 174 -9.61 5.66 6.09
C THR A 174 -9.16 5.27 7.51
N SER A 175 -9.81 4.28 8.13
CA SER A 175 -9.34 3.74 9.41
C SER A 175 -8.11 2.84 9.26
N GLY A 176 -7.84 2.35 8.04
CA GLY A 176 -6.74 1.45 7.72
C GLY A 176 -6.98 0.04 8.26
N LYS A 177 -8.24 -0.40 8.37
CA LYS A 177 -8.60 -1.69 9.00
C LYS A 177 -9.50 -2.58 8.17
N ALA A 178 -10.34 -2.01 7.32
CA ALA A 178 -11.33 -2.77 6.56
C ALA A 178 -11.09 -2.59 5.06
N LEU A 179 -11.11 -3.71 4.33
CA LEU A 179 -11.10 -3.68 2.87
C LEU A 179 -12.41 -3.06 2.36
N ILE A 180 -12.31 -2.35 1.25
CA ILE A 180 -13.42 -1.71 0.55
C ILE A 180 -13.25 -1.89 -0.97
N ASP A 181 -14.32 -1.71 -1.72
CA ASP A 181 -14.21 -1.54 -3.17
C ASP A 181 -13.42 -0.27 -3.48
N CYS A 182 -12.51 -0.36 -4.45
CA CYS A 182 -11.68 0.76 -4.83
C CYS A 182 -12.52 1.87 -5.49
N PRO A 183 -12.51 3.10 -4.96
CA PRO A 183 -13.22 4.22 -5.59
C PRO A 183 -12.66 4.59 -6.96
N VAL A 184 -11.35 4.40 -7.13
CA VAL A 184 -10.59 4.66 -8.35
C VAL A 184 -9.44 3.65 -8.40
N PHE A 185 -8.99 3.30 -9.61
CA PHE A 185 -7.82 2.48 -9.81
C PHE A 185 -6.66 3.28 -10.40
N PRO A 186 -5.39 2.88 -10.14
CA PRO A 186 -4.24 3.47 -10.79
C PRO A 186 -4.31 3.40 -12.32
N ARG A 187 -3.55 4.26 -12.99
CA ARG A 187 -3.36 4.17 -14.44
C ARG A 187 -2.26 3.17 -14.75
N GLY A 188 -2.44 2.41 -15.82
CA GLY A 188 -1.48 1.41 -16.28
C GLY A 188 -2.19 0.32 -17.03
N LYS A 189 -1.43 -0.54 -17.71
CA LYS A 189 -1.96 -1.74 -18.35
C LYS A 189 -0.93 -2.86 -18.22
N CYS A 190 -1.41 -4.02 -17.86
CA CYS A 190 -0.72 -5.29 -18.07
C CYS A 190 -1.09 -5.84 -19.44
N ASP A 191 -0.28 -6.75 -19.96
CA ASP A 191 -0.68 -7.57 -21.10
C ASP A 191 -1.83 -8.52 -20.72
N SER A 192 -2.47 -9.12 -21.72
CA SER A 192 -3.61 -10.03 -21.49
C SER A 192 -3.18 -11.31 -20.79
N GLU A 193 -1.96 -11.77 -21.05
CA GLU A 193 -1.29 -12.88 -20.40
C GLU A 193 -0.02 -12.32 -19.75
N ILE A 194 0.22 -12.65 -18.49
CA ILE A 194 1.38 -12.19 -17.74
C ILE A 194 2.03 -13.35 -17.02
N GLU A 195 3.36 -13.33 -16.93
CA GLU A 195 4.14 -14.32 -16.21
C GLU A 195 3.93 -14.19 -14.69
N PHE A 196 3.87 -15.33 -14.00
CA PHE A 196 4.02 -15.39 -12.56
C PHE A 196 5.34 -16.08 -12.21
N PRO A 197 6.45 -15.33 -12.10
CA PRO A 197 7.78 -15.94 -12.02
C PRO A 197 7.98 -16.65 -10.68
N SER A 198 8.81 -17.68 -10.69
CA SER A 198 9.32 -18.30 -9.46
C SER A 198 10.18 -17.33 -8.65
N PHE A 199 10.31 -17.55 -7.33
CA PHE A 199 11.20 -16.76 -6.47
C PHE A 199 12.23 -17.59 -5.72
#